data_AF-A0A7Y4RA39-F1
#
_entry.id   AF-A0A7Y4RA39-F1
#
_cell.length_a   1.000
_cell.length_b   1.000
_cell.length_c   1.000
_cell.angle_alpha   90.00
_cell.angle_beta   90.00
_cell.angle_gamma   90.00
#
_symmetry.space_group_name_H-M   'P 1'
#
loop_
_entity.id
_entity.type
_entity.pdbx_description
1 polymer ?
#
loop_
_entity_poly.entity_id
_entity_poly.type
_entity_poly.pdbx_seq_one_letter_code
_entity_poly.pdbx_strand_id
1 'polypeptide(L)'
;MSYVQATMDSRPRDDRPPPSALMFWLLALLATAVFVPCVLAPVWSDYKAMALAERLEARETIRLQAEIERLGLHLQALQNDPAVIARVAQRDLGYSRAGLSVVPLDSVPVIETRAGLEPILPIEPPPAVASFLEWVPFTRRAQLFNDPASRAILMCLSGGLLAAAFTLFPPVGRDFRDRRRTPAADRP
;
A
#
# COMPACT_ATOMS: atom_id res chain seq x y z
N MET A 1 -34.07 80.57 12.52
CA MET A 1 -32.99 79.98 13.33
C MET A 1 -33.26 78.49 13.42
N SER A 2 -32.68 77.72 12.49
CA SER A 2 -32.93 76.28 12.36
C SER A 2 -31.69 75.55 12.87
N TYR A 3 -31.80 74.96 14.07
CA TYR A 3 -30.79 74.06 14.62
C TYR A 3 -30.86 72.74 13.83
N VAL A 4 -29.95 72.58 12.89
CA VAL A 4 -29.74 71.33 12.16
C VAL A 4 -29.13 70.33 13.13
N GLN A 5 -29.92 69.35 13.54
CA GLN A 5 -29.47 68.14 14.24
C GLN A 5 -28.46 67.40 13.35
N ALA A 6 -27.18 67.65 13.62
CA ALA A 6 -26.11 66.76 13.21
C ALA A 6 -26.22 65.49 14.06
N THR A 7 -27.05 64.55 13.60
CA THR A 7 -27.04 63.17 14.08
C THR A 7 -25.68 62.59 13.72
N MET A 8 -24.81 62.63 14.70
CA MET A 8 -23.49 62.02 14.74
C MET A 8 -23.69 60.50 14.57
N ASP A 9 -23.69 60.06 13.31
CA ASP A 9 -23.75 58.65 12.90
C ASP A 9 -22.40 58.00 13.19
N SER A 10 -22.12 57.77 14.48
CA SER A 10 -20.96 57.03 14.98
C SER A 10 -21.22 55.53 14.82
N ARG A 11 -21.28 55.07 13.57
CA ARG A 11 -21.15 53.64 13.30
C ARG A 11 -19.76 53.20 13.78
N PRO A 12 -19.65 52.23 14.69
CA PRO A 12 -18.35 51.69 15.06
C PRO A 12 -17.70 51.16 13.78
N ARG A 13 -16.55 51.74 13.42
CA ARG A 13 -15.66 51.15 12.42
C ARG A 13 -15.24 49.81 12.99
N ASP A 14 -15.78 48.75 12.41
CA ASP A 14 -15.38 47.38 12.72
C ASP A 14 -13.99 47.19 12.09
N ASP A 15 -12.96 47.66 12.78
CA ASP A 15 -11.53 47.55 12.41
C ASP A 15 -11.01 46.11 12.62
N ARG A 16 -11.86 45.10 12.39
CA ARG A 16 -11.41 43.71 12.39
C ARG A 16 -10.49 43.54 11.19
N PRO A 17 -9.23 43.09 11.38
CA PRO A 17 -8.36 42.80 10.26
C PRO A 17 -9.08 41.79 9.36
N PRO A 18 -9.10 42.00 8.03
CA PRO A 18 -9.78 41.09 7.13
C PRO A 18 -9.28 39.67 7.40
N PRO A 19 -10.16 38.66 7.52
CA PRO A 19 -9.75 37.28 7.77
C PRO A 19 -8.65 36.91 6.79
N SER A 20 -7.43 36.77 7.30
CA SER A 20 -6.26 36.68 6.44
C SER A 20 -6.35 35.38 5.65
N ALA A 21 -6.30 35.47 4.33
CA ALA A 21 -6.28 34.30 3.44
C ALA A 21 -5.21 33.28 3.86
N LEU A 22 -4.16 33.73 4.56
CA LEU A 22 -3.14 32.90 5.18
C LEU A 22 -3.71 31.89 6.19
N MET A 23 -4.63 32.28 7.07
CA MET A 23 -5.23 31.35 8.06
C MET A 23 -6.03 30.25 7.38
N PHE A 24 -6.79 30.59 6.33
CA PHE A 24 -7.49 29.59 5.51
C PHE A 24 -6.51 28.59 4.90
N TRP A 25 -5.44 29.08 4.26
CA TRP A 25 -4.42 28.22 3.66
C TRP A 25 -3.70 27.35 4.69
N LEU A 26 -3.42 27.89 5.88
CA LEU A 26 -2.75 27.17 6.96
C LEU A 26 -3.65 26.03 7.48
N LEU A 27 -4.94 26.29 7.67
CA LEU A 27 -5.93 25.26 8.05
C LEU A 27 -6.11 24.21 6.94
N ALA A 28 -6.18 24.63 5.68
CA ALA A 28 -6.32 23.73 4.54
C ALA A 28 -5.09 22.81 4.40
N LEU A 29 -3.88 23.36 4.56
CA LEU A 29 -2.64 22.59 4.56
C LEU A 29 -2.58 21.63 5.74
N LEU A 30 -2.97 22.06 6.95
CA LEU A 30 -3.00 21.20 8.13
C LEU A 30 -4.00 20.04 7.95
N ALA A 31 -5.20 20.32 7.43
CA ALA A 31 -6.20 19.29 7.13
C ALA A 31 -5.67 18.29 6.08
N THR A 32 -5.04 18.79 5.02
CA THR A 32 -4.44 17.96 3.96
C THR A 32 -3.31 17.10 4.51
N ALA A 33 -2.45 17.66 5.36
CA ALA A 33 -1.33 16.97 5.98
C ALA A 33 -1.77 15.80 6.89
N VAL A 34 -2.95 15.88 7.50
CA VAL A 34 -3.55 14.78 8.28
C VAL A 34 -4.29 13.80 7.37
N PHE A 35 -4.96 14.29 6.33
CA PHE A 35 -5.77 13.48 5.43
C PHE A 35 -4.95 12.55 4.54
N VAL A 36 -3.87 13.06 3.92
CA VAL A 36 -3.00 12.30 3.02
C VAL A 36 -2.48 11.01 3.64
N PRO A 37 -1.84 11.01 4.84
CA PRO A 37 -1.37 9.77 5.45
C PRO A 37 -2.51 8.84 5.86
N CYS A 38 -3.71 9.35 6.20
CA CYS A 38 -4.87 8.51 6.53
C CYS A 38 -5.37 7.68 5.32
N VAL A 39 -5.24 8.22 4.10
CA VAL A 39 -5.63 7.51 2.88
C VAL A 39 -4.48 6.66 2.35
N LEU A 40 -3.25 7.15 2.43
CA LEU A 40 -2.09 6.48 1.86
C LEU A 40 -1.65 5.25 2.67
N ALA A 41 -1.75 5.30 4.01
CA ALA A 41 -1.36 4.20 4.88
C ALA A 41 -2.06 2.85 4.59
N PRO A 42 -3.40 2.77 4.44
CA PRO A 42 -4.07 1.51 4.16
C PRO A 42 -3.74 0.96 2.76
N VAL A 43 -3.67 1.82 1.75
CA VAL A 43 -3.28 1.40 0.38
C VAL A 43 -1.88 0.77 0.40
N TRP A 44 -0.99 1.34 1.21
CA TRP A 44 0.36 0.83 1.36
C TRP A 44 0.42 -0.51 2.10
N SER A 45 -0.41 -0.71 3.13
CA SER A 45 -0.47 -1.99 3.84
C SER A 45 -1.07 -3.09 2.97
N ASP A 46 -2.08 -2.77 2.16
CA ASP A 46 -2.66 -3.68 1.18
C ASP A 46 -1.63 -4.08 0.11
N TYR A 47 -0.87 -3.12 -0.41
CA TYR A 47 0.20 -3.39 -1.36
C TYR A 47 1.27 -4.32 -0.77
N LYS A 48 1.68 -4.08 0.48
CA LYS A 48 2.61 -4.97 1.19
C LYS A 48 2.05 -6.37 1.39
N ALA A 49 0.76 -6.50 1.72
CA ALA A 49 0.10 -7.78 1.90
C ALA A 49 0.08 -8.58 0.58
N MET A 50 -0.27 -7.94 -0.53
CA MET A 50 -0.27 -8.56 -1.86
C MET A 50 1.13 -8.99 -2.29
N ALA A 51 2.13 -8.12 -2.14
CA ALA A 51 3.51 -8.43 -2.49
C ALA A 51 4.10 -9.56 -1.61
N LEU A 52 3.66 -9.70 -0.36
CA LEU A 52 4.02 -10.84 0.49
C LEU A 52 3.33 -12.13 0.03
N ALA A 53 2.06 -12.08 -0.33
CA ALA A 53 1.31 -13.23 -0.84
C ALA A 53 1.94 -13.78 -2.11
N GLU A 54 2.27 -12.92 -3.08
CA GLU A 54 2.94 -13.29 -4.33
C GLU A 54 4.27 -14.05 -4.07
N ARG A 55 5.03 -13.61 -3.07
CA ARG A 55 6.30 -14.26 -2.71
C ARG A 55 6.11 -15.60 -2.02
N LEU A 56 5.03 -15.77 -1.26
CA LEU A 56 4.68 -17.06 -0.66
C LEU A 56 4.30 -18.06 -1.75
N GLU A 57 3.49 -17.63 -2.72
CA GLU A 57 3.12 -18.46 -3.87
C GLU A 57 4.34 -18.81 -4.73
N ALA A 58 5.23 -17.86 -5.00
CA ALA A 58 6.47 -18.11 -5.74
C ALA A 58 7.38 -19.13 -5.04
N ARG A 59 7.37 -19.19 -3.71
CA ARG A 59 8.13 -20.21 -2.95
C ARG A 59 7.50 -21.57 -3.03
N GLU A 60 6.18 -21.63 -2.99
CA GLU A 60 5.45 -22.88 -3.09
C GLU A 60 5.64 -23.53 -4.46
N THR A 61 5.61 -22.74 -5.53
CA THR A 61 5.89 -23.24 -6.89
C THR A 61 7.32 -23.77 -7.02
N ILE A 62 8.33 -23.07 -6.48
CA ILE A 62 9.72 -23.56 -6.47
C ILE A 62 9.84 -24.89 -5.71
N ARG A 63 9.17 -25.00 -4.55
CA ARG A 63 9.18 -26.23 -3.76
C ARG A 63 8.55 -27.40 -4.52
N LEU A 64 7.39 -27.20 -5.13
CA LEU A 64 6.69 -28.22 -5.91
C LEU A 64 7.52 -28.63 -7.14
N GLN A 65 8.17 -27.68 -7.80
CA GLN A 65 9.04 -27.95 -8.95
C GLN A 65 10.23 -28.83 -8.56
N ALA A 66 10.87 -28.54 -7.42
CA ALA A 66 11.97 -29.36 -6.90
C ALA A 66 11.51 -30.78 -6.53
N GLU A 67 10.27 -30.94 -6.07
CA GLU A 67 9.69 -32.25 -5.78
C GLU A 67 9.41 -33.06 -7.05
N ILE A 68 8.88 -32.40 -8.10
CA ILE A 68 8.70 -33.01 -9.42
C ILE A 68 10.05 -33.47 -10.00
N GLU A 69 11.09 -32.65 -9.91
CA GLU A 69 12.42 -32.99 -10.40
C GLU A 69 13.02 -34.19 -9.65
N ARG A 70 12.89 -34.22 -8.32
CA ARG A 70 13.31 -35.38 -7.50
C ARG A 70 12.58 -36.66 -7.91
N LEU A 71 11.26 -36.59 -8.08
CA LEU A 71 10.47 -37.74 -8.53
C LEU A 71 10.85 -38.18 -9.94
N GLY A 72 11.13 -37.23 -10.84
CA GLY A 72 11.62 -37.49 -12.19
C GLY A 72 12.97 -38.23 -12.18
N LEU A 73 13.92 -37.78 -11.36
CA LEU A 73 15.22 -38.44 -11.20
C LEU A 73 15.07 -39.86 -10.63
N HIS A 74 14.18 -40.06 -9.65
CA HIS A 74 13.90 -41.41 -9.11
C HIS A 74 13.28 -42.33 -10.16
N LEU A 75 12.31 -41.84 -10.94
CA LEU A 75 11.71 -42.61 -12.03
C LEU A 75 12.74 -42.96 -13.11
N GLN A 76 13.61 -42.01 -13.47
CA GLN A 76 14.67 -42.24 -14.45
C GLN A 76 15.69 -43.27 -13.94
N ALA A 77 16.06 -43.23 -12.65
CA ALA A 77 16.93 -44.23 -12.03
C ALA A 77 16.28 -45.63 -12.04
N LEU A 78 14.99 -45.73 -11.76
CA LEU A 78 14.25 -46.99 -11.82
C LEU A 78 14.10 -47.54 -13.25
N GLN A 79 13.89 -46.66 -14.23
CA GLN A 79 13.82 -47.04 -15.64
C GLN A 79 15.18 -47.45 -16.22
N ASN A 80 16.28 -46.89 -15.71
CA ASN A 80 17.62 -47.24 -16.16
C ASN A 80 18.18 -48.50 -15.45
N ASP A 81 17.47 -49.07 -14.47
CA ASP A 81 17.87 -50.34 -13.85
C ASP A 81 17.26 -51.53 -14.63
N PRO A 82 18.05 -52.24 -15.46
CA PRO A 82 17.56 -53.38 -16.23
C PRO A 82 17.07 -54.52 -15.34
N ALA A 83 17.49 -54.62 -14.07
CA ALA A 83 17.01 -55.62 -13.13
C ALA A 83 15.58 -55.31 -12.64
N VAL A 84 15.23 -54.03 -12.51
CA VAL A 84 13.87 -53.60 -12.15
C VAL A 84 12.94 -53.83 -13.33
N ILE A 85 13.34 -53.44 -14.55
CA ILE A 85 12.57 -53.73 -15.77
C ILE A 85 12.34 -55.23 -15.93
N ALA A 86 13.38 -56.06 -15.72
CA ALA A 86 13.24 -57.51 -15.80
C ALA A 86 12.28 -58.08 -14.74
N ARG A 87 12.27 -57.52 -13.51
CA ARG A 87 11.32 -57.95 -12.46
C ARG A 87 9.88 -57.50 -12.74
N VAL A 88 9.69 -56.29 -13.26
CA VAL A 88 8.35 -55.80 -13.67
C VAL A 88 7.84 -56.64 -14.84
N ALA A 89 8.69 -56.89 -15.85
CA ALA A 89 8.37 -57.78 -16.96
C ALA A 89 8.09 -59.22 -16.50
N GLN A 90 8.84 -59.75 -15.52
CA GLN A 90 8.56 -61.08 -14.94
C GLN A 90 7.22 -61.11 -14.21
N ARG A 91 6.85 -60.04 -13.51
CA ARG A 91 5.58 -59.95 -12.79
C ARG A 91 4.40 -59.82 -13.76
N ASP A 92 4.52 -58.97 -14.78
CA ASP A 92 3.45 -58.73 -15.75
C ASP A 92 3.30 -59.88 -16.77
N LEU A 93 4.40 -60.55 -17.13
CA LEU A 93 4.38 -61.73 -18.02
C LEU A 93 4.26 -63.07 -17.26
N GLY A 94 4.13 -63.05 -15.93
CA GLY A 94 3.95 -64.25 -15.10
C GLY A 94 5.14 -65.22 -15.08
N TYR A 95 6.35 -64.76 -15.45
CA TYR A 95 7.55 -65.60 -15.48
C TYR A 95 8.20 -65.68 -14.08
N SER A 96 7.82 -66.71 -13.30
CA SER A 96 8.50 -67.04 -12.05
C SER A 96 9.65 -68.03 -12.30
N ARG A 97 10.90 -67.60 -12.10
CA ARG A 97 12.07 -68.49 -12.16
C ARG A 97 12.41 -68.94 -10.74
N ALA A 98 12.21 -70.22 -10.45
CA ALA A 98 12.46 -70.81 -9.13
C ALA A 98 13.95 -70.69 -8.75
N GLY A 99 14.25 -70.01 -7.62
CA GLY A 99 15.56 -70.11 -6.96
C GLY A 99 16.30 -68.81 -6.58
N LEU A 100 15.72 -67.61 -6.70
CA LEU A 100 16.43 -66.36 -6.34
C LEU A 100 16.02 -65.82 -4.95
N SER A 101 16.99 -65.75 -4.03
CA SER A 101 16.82 -65.10 -2.73
C SER A 101 16.96 -63.58 -2.86
N VAL A 102 16.00 -62.84 -2.32
CA VAL A 102 15.98 -61.38 -2.30
C VAL A 102 16.93 -60.88 -1.19
N VAL A 103 17.98 -60.15 -1.56
CA VAL A 103 18.87 -59.46 -0.63
C VAL A 103 18.38 -58.01 -0.47
N PRO A 104 18.13 -57.51 0.75
CA PRO A 104 17.76 -56.12 0.99
C PRO A 104 18.99 -55.21 0.81
N LEU A 105 18.86 -54.17 0.00
CA LEU A 105 19.87 -53.11 -0.13
C LEU A 105 19.65 -52.08 0.97
N ASP A 106 20.70 -51.83 1.75
CA ASP A 106 20.75 -50.77 2.75
C ASP A 106 20.55 -49.39 2.09
N SER A 107 19.73 -48.58 2.74
CA SER A 107 19.29 -47.26 2.30
C SER A 107 20.47 -46.31 2.05
N VAL A 108 20.56 -45.80 0.82
CA VAL A 108 21.47 -44.72 0.42
C VAL A 108 21.20 -43.48 1.28
N PRO A 109 22.22 -42.82 1.87
CA PRO A 109 22.02 -41.63 2.67
C PRO A 109 21.47 -40.50 1.79
N VAL A 110 20.30 -40.00 2.16
CA VAL A 110 19.65 -38.84 1.55
C VAL A 110 20.51 -37.62 1.85
N ILE A 111 21.27 -37.17 0.86
CA ILE A 111 21.90 -35.84 0.90
C ILE A 111 20.75 -34.85 0.70
N GLU A 112 20.23 -34.30 1.79
CA GLU A 112 19.32 -33.17 1.77
C GLU A 112 20.08 -31.96 1.21
N THR A 113 20.07 -31.81 -0.12
CA THR A 113 20.40 -30.54 -0.75
C THR A 113 19.32 -29.56 -0.31
N ARG A 114 19.62 -28.83 0.76
CA ARG A 114 18.84 -27.73 1.30
C ARG A 114 18.90 -26.62 0.26
N ALA A 115 18.05 -26.72 -0.76
CA ALA A 115 17.84 -25.66 -1.74
C ALA A 115 17.59 -24.37 -0.94
N GLY A 116 18.46 -23.38 -1.19
CA GLY A 116 18.61 -22.21 -0.36
C GLY A 116 17.26 -21.56 -0.07
N LEU A 117 16.91 -21.48 1.22
CA LEU A 117 15.97 -20.47 1.68
C LEU A 117 16.64 -19.12 1.42
N GLU A 118 16.45 -18.57 0.22
CA GLU A 118 16.71 -17.16 -0.04
C GLU A 118 15.92 -16.34 1.00
N PRO A 119 16.57 -15.50 1.81
CA PRO A 119 15.88 -14.65 2.77
C PRO A 119 14.88 -13.74 2.03
N ILE A 120 13.68 -13.57 2.59
CA ILE A 120 12.68 -12.63 2.04
C ILE A 120 13.30 -11.23 2.12
N LEU A 121 13.91 -10.75 1.02
CA LEU A 121 14.46 -9.40 0.96
C LEU A 121 13.35 -8.39 1.26
N PRO A 122 13.55 -7.34 2.05
CA PRO A 122 12.52 -6.33 2.29
C PRO A 122 11.95 -5.82 0.96
N ILE A 123 10.63 -5.78 0.81
CA ILE A 123 9.99 -5.20 -0.39
C ILE A 123 10.35 -3.71 -0.39
N GLU A 124 11.19 -3.31 -1.34
CA GLU A 124 11.65 -1.93 -1.46
C GLU A 124 10.47 -1.03 -1.88
N PRO A 125 10.14 0.01 -1.09
CA PRO A 125 9.13 0.98 -1.50
C PRO A 125 9.55 1.69 -2.79
N PRO A 126 8.65 1.94 -3.77
CA PRO A 126 8.80 3.01 -4.73
C PRO A 126 9.37 4.29 -4.07
N PRO A 127 10.36 4.95 -4.71
CA PRO A 127 11.19 5.97 -4.05
C PRO A 127 10.37 7.16 -3.52
N ALA A 128 9.28 7.53 -4.19
CA ALA A 128 8.39 8.59 -3.72
C ALA A 128 7.71 8.27 -2.38
N VAL A 129 7.38 6.99 -2.16
CA VAL A 129 6.76 6.52 -0.92
C VAL A 129 7.81 6.30 0.16
N ALA A 130 9.01 5.88 -0.22
CA ALA A 130 10.17 5.76 0.67
C ALA A 130 10.49 7.10 1.36
N SER A 131 10.66 8.17 0.57
CA SER A 131 10.96 9.51 1.10
C SER A 131 9.84 10.06 1.99
N PHE A 132 8.58 9.76 1.67
CA PHE A 132 7.45 10.17 2.50
C PHE A 132 7.38 9.38 3.82
N LEU A 133 7.68 8.08 3.78
CA LEU A 133 7.69 7.21 4.96
C LEU A 133 8.88 7.47 5.88
N GLU A 134 10.04 7.85 5.33
CA GLU A 134 11.21 8.28 6.12
C GLU A 134 10.95 9.59 6.86
N TRP A 135 10.20 10.51 6.24
CA TRP A 135 9.90 11.80 6.85
C TRP A 135 8.98 11.68 8.07
N VAL A 136 8.20 10.59 8.19
CA VAL A 136 7.24 10.46 9.29
C VAL A 136 7.66 9.34 10.25
N PRO A 137 7.91 9.64 11.55
CA PRO A 137 8.31 8.64 12.54
C PRO A 137 7.12 7.73 12.92
N PHE A 138 6.80 6.77 12.05
CA PHE A 138 5.55 6.02 12.06
C PHE A 138 5.60 4.64 12.72
N THR A 139 6.75 4.13 13.14
CA THR A 139 6.88 2.69 13.46
C THR A 139 5.94 2.21 14.57
N ARG A 140 5.61 3.04 15.57
CA ARG A 140 4.60 2.70 16.60
C ARG A 140 3.21 3.28 16.35
N ARG A 141 3.12 4.42 15.65
CA ARG A 141 1.85 5.13 15.41
C ARG A 141 1.11 4.64 14.17
N ALA A 142 1.76 3.95 13.24
CA ALA A 142 1.12 3.40 12.04
C ALA A 142 0.00 2.40 12.37
N GLN A 143 0.09 1.71 13.51
CA GLN A 143 -0.97 0.81 13.97
C GLN A 143 -2.29 1.55 14.23
N LEU A 144 -2.25 2.82 14.68
CA LEU A 144 -3.45 3.64 14.87
C LEU A 144 -4.12 4.01 13.55
N PHE A 145 -3.37 4.11 12.45
CA PHE A 145 -3.93 4.42 11.13
C PHE A 145 -4.47 3.18 10.40
N ASN A 146 -4.00 1.98 10.79
CA ASN A 146 -4.49 0.71 10.25
C ASN A 146 -5.76 0.22 10.96
N ASP A 147 -6.05 0.72 12.17
CA ASP A 147 -7.29 0.38 12.88
C ASP A 147 -8.51 1.08 12.22
N PRO A 148 -9.53 0.32 11.76
CA PRO A 148 -10.68 0.90 11.05
C PRO A 148 -11.47 1.90 11.89
N ALA A 149 -11.55 1.70 13.21
CA ALA A 149 -12.29 2.61 14.11
C ALA A 149 -11.57 3.96 14.22
N SER A 150 -10.27 3.93 14.51
CA SER A 150 -9.41 5.12 14.57
C SER A 150 -9.36 5.89 13.24
N ARG A 151 -9.32 5.17 12.11
CA ARG A 151 -9.35 5.76 10.76
C ARG A 151 -10.63 6.54 10.48
N ALA A 152 -11.79 5.97 10.82
CA ALA A 152 -13.08 6.63 10.62
C ALA A 152 -13.15 7.96 11.41
N ILE A 153 -12.67 7.94 12.67
CA ILE A 153 -12.62 9.15 13.51
C ILE A 153 -11.70 10.21 12.90
N LEU A 154 -10.51 9.81 12.42
CA LEU A 154 -9.56 10.74 11.78
C LEU A 154 -10.08 11.31 10.45
N MET A 155 -10.79 10.50 9.66
CA MET A 155 -11.46 10.98 8.44
C MET A 155 -12.58 11.97 8.76
N CYS A 156 -13.42 11.69 9.77
CA CYS A 156 -14.43 12.62 10.24
C CYS A 156 -13.82 13.91 10.79
N LEU A 157 -12.71 13.81 11.54
CA LEU A 157 -12.06 14.96 12.15
C LEU A 157 -11.38 15.84 11.09
N SER A 158 -10.69 15.24 10.12
CA SER A 158 -10.08 15.99 9.00
C SER A 158 -11.13 16.61 8.08
N GLY A 159 -12.19 15.88 7.74
CA GLY A 159 -13.32 16.41 6.98
C GLY A 159 -14.05 17.53 7.72
N GLY A 160 -14.23 17.38 9.04
CA GLY A 160 -14.78 18.40 9.92
C GLY A 160 -13.89 19.65 9.99
N LEU A 161 -12.57 19.49 10.05
CA LEU A 161 -11.62 20.62 10.03
C LEU A 161 -11.69 21.39 8.71
N LEU A 162 -11.80 20.66 7.60
CA LEU A 162 -11.89 21.25 6.26
C LEU A 162 -13.22 21.97 6.09
N ALA A 163 -14.34 21.36 6.48
CA ALA A 163 -15.64 21.99 6.52
C ALA A 163 -15.62 23.25 7.41
N ALA A 164 -15.03 23.17 8.61
CA ALA A 164 -14.89 24.30 9.52
C ALA A 164 -14.08 25.44 8.88
N ALA A 165 -12.99 25.12 8.17
CA ALA A 165 -12.18 26.10 7.45
C ALA A 165 -13.00 26.81 6.35
N PHE A 166 -13.81 26.07 5.58
CA PHE A 166 -14.70 26.65 4.58
C PHE A 166 -15.83 27.48 5.18
N THR A 167 -16.38 27.07 6.33
CA THR A 167 -17.46 27.82 6.99
C THR A 167 -16.96 29.08 7.69
N LEU A 168 -15.78 29.05 8.33
CA LEU A 168 -15.21 30.21 9.01
C LEU A 168 -14.61 31.21 8.02
N PHE A 169 -14.00 30.71 6.94
CA PHE A 169 -13.26 31.50 5.98
C PHE A 169 -13.74 31.15 4.57
N PRO A 170 -14.99 31.52 4.21
CA PRO A 170 -15.46 31.32 2.85
C PRO A 170 -14.47 32.03 1.91
N PRO A 171 -13.99 31.35 0.85
CA PRO A 171 -13.08 31.99 -0.09
C PRO A 171 -13.82 33.20 -0.64
N VAL A 172 -13.42 34.40 -0.19
CA VAL A 172 -13.95 35.64 -0.73
C VAL A 172 -13.59 35.58 -2.20
N GLY A 173 -14.60 35.30 -3.02
CA GLY A 173 -14.45 35.22 -4.46
C GLY A 173 -13.82 36.52 -4.86
N ARG A 174 -12.51 36.51 -5.15
CA ARG A 174 -11.83 37.68 -5.70
C ARG A 174 -12.66 38.04 -6.90
N ASP A 175 -13.39 39.14 -6.81
CA ASP A 175 -14.18 39.73 -7.87
C ASP A 175 -13.24 40.08 -9.01
N PHE A 176 -12.84 39.06 -9.77
CA PHE A 176 -12.08 39.16 -11.01
C PHE A 176 -12.91 39.87 -12.09
N ARG A 177 -14.17 40.19 -11.76
CA ARG A 177 -15.16 40.84 -12.62
C ARG A 177 -14.96 42.34 -12.75
N ASP A 178 -14.23 43.00 -11.83
CA ASP A 178 -14.13 44.46 -11.84
C ASP A 178 -13.00 45.02 -12.74
N ARG A 179 -12.15 44.16 -13.31
CA ARG A 179 -11.12 44.58 -14.28
C ARG A 179 -11.57 44.63 -15.74
N ARG A 180 -12.82 44.27 -16.05
CA ARG A 180 -13.37 44.37 -17.44
C ARG A 180 -14.33 45.54 -17.66
N ARG A 181 -14.49 46.45 -16.68
CA ARG A 181 -15.30 47.67 -16.81
C ARG A 181 -14.45 48.94 -16.72
N THR A 182 -13.40 49.02 -17.52
CA THR A 182 -13.01 50.31 -18.10
C THR A 182 -13.41 50.29 -19.57
N PRO A 183 -14.67 50.62 -19.91
CA PRO A 183 -14.96 51.04 -21.27
C PRO A 183 -14.10 52.28 -21.52
N ALA A 184 -13.26 52.19 -22.54
CA ALA A 184 -12.61 53.33 -23.17
C ALA A 184 -13.70 54.29 -23.64
N ALA A 185 -14.08 55.22 -22.77
CA ALA A 185 -14.96 56.33 -23.07
C ALA A 185 -14.25 57.58 -22.57
N ASP A 186 -13.29 58.04 -23.36
CA ASP A 186 -13.41 59.39 -23.89
C ASP A 186 -12.65 59.50 -25.21
N ARG A 187 -13.46 59.65 -26.28
CA ARG A 187 -13.19 60.55 -27.40
C ARG A 187 -13.17 61.98 -26.85
N PRO A 188 -12.55 63.00 -27.48
CA PRO A 188 -12.35 63.18 -28.92
C PRO A 188 -10.93 63.06 -29.45
#